data_AF-A0A1T5M828-F1
#
_entry.id   AF-A0A1T5M828-F1
#
_cell.length_a   1.000
_cell.length_b   1.000
_cell.length_c   1.000
_cell.angle_alpha   90.00
_cell.angle_beta   90.00
_cell.angle_gamma   90.00
#
_symmetry.space_group_name_H-M   'P 1'
#
loop_
_entity.id
_entity.type
_entity.pdbx_description
1 polymer ?
#
loop_
_entity_poly.entity_id
_entity_poly.type
_entity_poly.pdbx_seq_one_letter_code
_entity_poly.pdbx_strand_id
1 'polypeptide(L)'
;MQKQSDLSTQQQDPRSIIELIQQHRNDLIKDFLDERNLVAYVAQQYKLVELSPVKIQFIRRDLKVMLAEPVDGELYREIIEDFNASGTVSFTGDHGKLFYRELDRMIKKYIYAS
;
A
#
# COMPACT_ATOMS: atom_id res chain seq x y z
N MET A 1 18.01 -5.90 -7.66
CA MET A 1 16.96 -6.94 -7.56
C MET A 1 16.65 -7.15 -6.09
N GLN A 2 15.59 -6.54 -5.57
CA GLN A 2 15.19 -6.71 -4.16
C GLN A 2 14.36 -7.99 -4.03
N LYS A 3 14.68 -8.80 -3.02
CA LYS A 3 13.90 -9.98 -2.62
C LYS A 3 12.48 -9.54 -2.28
N GLN A 4 11.52 -9.88 -3.13
CA GLN A 4 10.12 -9.97 -2.69
C GLN A 4 10.05 -11.17 -1.73
N SER A 5 9.89 -10.88 -0.45
CA SER A 5 9.48 -11.89 0.52
C SER A 5 8.04 -12.26 0.25
N ASP A 6 7.80 -13.51 -0.17
CA ASP A 6 6.47 -14.10 -0.32
C ASP A 6 5.77 -14.15 1.05
N LEU A 7 5.04 -13.09 1.40
CA LEU A 7 4.13 -13.09 2.54
C LEU A 7 2.89 -13.90 2.14
N SER A 8 2.95 -15.20 2.40
CA SER A 8 1.83 -16.12 2.32
C SER A 8 1.36 -16.39 3.73
N THR A 9 0.11 -16.07 4.03
CA THR A 9 -0.45 -16.27 5.37
C THR A 9 -1.14 -17.62 5.46
N GLN A 10 -0.78 -18.40 6.46
CA GLN A 10 -1.38 -19.71 6.73
C GLN A 10 -2.53 -19.55 7.72
N GLN A 11 -3.53 -20.44 7.61
CA GLN A 11 -4.72 -20.52 8.47
C GLN A 11 -4.43 -20.67 9.99
N GLN A 12 -3.15 -20.88 10.37
CA GLN A 12 -2.68 -20.95 11.75
C GLN A 12 -2.22 -19.61 12.33
N ASP A 13 -2.20 -18.53 11.55
CA ASP A 13 -1.96 -17.20 12.09
C ASP A 13 -3.16 -16.78 12.96
N PRO A 14 -2.98 -16.50 14.26
CA PRO A 14 -4.09 -16.13 15.14
C PRO A 14 -4.71 -14.77 14.78
N ARG A 15 -4.08 -14.01 13.89
CA ARG A 15 -4.56 -12.71 13.43
C ARG A 15 -5.66 -12.85 12.40
N SER A 16 -6.63 -11.96 12.46
CA SER A 16 -7.65 -11.81 11.42
C SER A 16 -7.02 -11.37 10.10
N ILE A 17 -7.66 -11.73 8.97
CA ILE A 17 -7.23 -11.26 7.65
C ILE A 17 -7.16 -9.72 7.56
N ILE A 18 -8.04 -9.02 8.30
CA ILE A 18 -8.02 -7.56 8.38
C ILE A 18 -6.74 -7.05 9.04
N GLU A 19 -6.29 -7.66 10.13
CA GLU A 19 -5.02 -7.30 10.79
C GLU A 19 -3.81 -7.57 9.90
N LEU A 20 -3.86 -8.63 9.09
CA LEU A 20 -2.82 -8.97 8.14
C LEU A 20 -2.74 -7.97 6.98
N ILE A 21 -3.89 -7.61 6.40
CA ILE A 21 -3.98 -6.56 5.39
C ILE A 21 -3.50 -5.23 5.97
N GLN A 22 -3.95 -4.89 7.18
CA GLN A 22 -3.56 -3.67 7.90
C GLN A 22 -2.05 -3.59 8.12
N GLN A 23 -1.42 -4.69 8.52
CA GLN A 23 0.02 -4.75 8.67
C GLN A 23 0.71 -4.55 7.32
N HIS A 24 0.32 -5.31 6.28
CA HIS A 24 0.97 -5.23 4.97
C HIS A 24 0.86 -3.84 4.37
N ARG A 25 -0.32 -3.23 4.44
CA ARG A 25 -0.56 -1.84 4.03
C ARG A 25 0.36 -0.88 4.80
N ASN A 26 0.45 -1.02 6.12
CA ASN A 26 1.25 -0.13 6.95
C ASN A 26 2.75 -0.29 6.71
N ASP A 27 3.23 -1.50 6.45
CA ASP A 27 4.63 -1.73 6.11
C ASP A 27 4.96 -1.09 4.75
N LEU A 28 4.07 -1.22 3.76
CA LEU A 28 4.21 -0.54 2.49
C LEU A 28 4.19 1.00 2.65
N ILE A 29 3.28 1.55 3.44
CA ILE A 29 3.22 2.98 3.71
C ILE A 29 4.51 3.48 4.37
N LYS A 30 5.09 2.74 5.31
CA LYS A 30 6.36 3.11 5.96
C LYS A 30 7.50 3.22 4.95
N ASP A 31 7.55 2.33 3.95
CA ASP A 31 8.54 2.43 2.88
C ASP A 31 8.37 3.74 2.08
N PHE A 32 7.13 4.18 1.84
CA PHE A 32 6.81 5.45 1.18
C PHE A 32 7.01 6.70 2.05
N LEU A 33 7.20 6.54 3.37
CA LEU A 33 7.60 7.65 4.24
C LEU A 33 9.09 8.01 4.09
N ASP A 34 9.90 7.12 3.50
CA ASP A 34 11.22 7.46 2.98
C ASP A 34 11.05 8.23 1.66
N GLU A 35 11.54 9.46 1.65
CA GLU A 35 11.44 10.36 0.51
C GLU A 35 12.05 9.78 -0.77
N ARG A 36 13.13 9.00 -0.65
CA ARG A 36 13.80 8.39 -1.81
C ARG A 36 12.89 7.39 -2.51
N ASN A 37 12.16 6.59 -1.73
CA ASN A 37 11.23 5.60 -2.26
C ASN A 37 10.02 6.28 -2.89
N LEU A 38 9.48 7.32 -2.24
CA LEU A 38 8.36 8.10 -2.78
C LEU A 38 8.72 8.77 -4.11
N VAL A 39 9.86 9.47 -4.17
CA VAL A 39 10.31 10.14 -5.39
C VAL A 39 10.58 9.14 -6.51
N ALA A 40 11.27 8.02 -6.20
CA ALA A 40 11.53 6.97 -7.18
C ALA A 40 10.24 6.38 -7.75
N TYR A 41 9.27 6.07 -6.89
CA TYR A 41 7.98 5.54 -7.31
C TYR A 41 7.21 6.53 -8.17
N VAL A 42 7.15 7.80 -7.77
CA VAL A 42 6.42 8.81 -8.53
C VAL A 42 7.05 9.06 -9.89
N ALA A 43 8.38 9.10 -9.95
CA ALA A 43 9.09 9.21 -11.22
C ALA A 43 8.78 8.02 -12.15
N GLN A 44 8.77 6.80 -11.59
CA GLN A 44 8.48 5.59 -12.35
C GLN A 44 7.03 5.57 -12.86
N GLN A 45 6.05 5.85 -12.01
CA GLN A 45 4.63 5.71 -12.34
C GLN A 45 4.02 6.89 -13.07
N TYR A 46 4.38 8.11 -12.71
CA TYR A 46 3.77 9.32 -13.27
C TYR A 46 4.63 9.99 -14.33
N LYS A 47 5.82 9.43 -14.64
CA LYS A 47 6.80 10.01 -15.57
C LYS A 47 7.17 11.46 -15.22
N LEU A 48 7.15 11.78 -13.94
CA LEU A 48 7.54 13.08 -13.42
C LEU A 48 9.03 13.09 -13.10
N VAL A 49 9.71 14.16 -13.50
CA VAL A 49 11.16 14.32 -13.24
C VAL A 49 11.41 14.70 -11.79
N GLU A 50 10.52 15.52 -11.20
CA GLU A 50 10.72 16.04 -9.85
C GLU A 50 9.38 16.29 -9.14
N LEU A 51 9.40 16.09 -7.82
CA LEU A 51 8.31 16.36 -6.90
C LEU A 51 8.75 17.53 -6.01
N SER A 52 7.97 18.61 -5.96
CA SER A 52 8.35 19.75 -5.12
C SER A 52 8.39 19.37 -3.64
N PRO A 53 9.28 19.97 -2.82
CA PRO A 53 9.37 19.66 -1.39
C PRO A 53 8.04 19.83 -0.65
N VAL A 54 7.23 20.80 -1.07
CA VAL A 54 5.88 21.05 -0.52
C VAL A 54 4.94 19.87 -0.82
N LYS A 55 4.91 19.37 -2.05
CA LYS A 55 4.09 18.20 -2.42
C LYS A 55 4.55 16.94 -1.67
N ILE A 56 5.86 16.75 -1.50
CA ILE A 56 6.42 15.66 -0.69
C ILE A 56 5.91 15.72 0.75
N GLN A 57 5.94 16.91 1.38
CA GLN A 57 5.43 17.06 2.75
C GLN A 57 3.94 16.75 2.87
N PHE A 58 3.12 17.19 1.92
CA PHE A 58 1.69 16.87 1.91
C PHE A 58 1.42 15.37 1.73
N ILE A 59 2.09 14.72 0.77
CA ILE A 59 1.97 13.27 0.58
C ILE A 59 2.38 12.53 1.85
N ARG A 60 3.50 12.90 2.48
CA ARG A 60 3.96 12.26 3.73
C ARG A 60 3.00 12.48 4.89
N ARG A 61 2.35 13.63 4.96
CA ARG A 61 1.31 13.90 5.96
C ARG A 61 0.13 12.95 5.78
N ASP A 62 -0.37 12.79 4.55
CA ASP A 62 -1.50 11.90 4.28
C ASP A 62 -1.15 10.42 4.46
N LEU A 63 0.07 10.01 4.08
CA LEU A 63 0.56 8.66 4.38
C LEU A 63 0.54 8.37 5.88
N LYS A 64 0.91 9.35 6.72
CA LYS A 64 0.82 9.19 8.19
C LYS A 64 -0.63 9.10 8.68
N VAL A 65 -1.56 9.79 8.03
CA VAL A 65 -3.00 9.66 8.34
C VAL A 65 -3.47 8.25 7.97
N MET A 66 -3.12 7.77 6.77
CA MET A 66 -3.47 6.40 6.32
C MET A 66 -2.93 5.30 7.24
N LEU A 67 -1.81 5.50 7.96
CA LEU A 67 -1.33 4.53 8.95
C LEU A 67 -2.31 4.31 10.11
N ALA A 68 -3.09 5.33 10.46
CA ALA A 68 -4.04 5.31 11.58
C ALA A 68 -5.48 5.00 11.15
N GLU A 69 -5.79 5.10 9.86
CA GLU A 69 -7.11 4.78 9.33
C GLU A 69 -7.37 3.27 9.32
N PRO A 70 -8.62 2.83 9.49
CA PRO A 70 -8.96 1.41 9.31
C PRO A 70 -8.73 0.96 7.86
N VAL A 71 -8.62 -0.35 7.65
CA VAL A 71 -8.61 -0.95 6.30
C VAL A 71 -9.97 -0.76 5.64
N ASP A 72 -9.98 -0.35 4.37
CA ASP A 72 -11.18 -0.34 3.54
C ASP A 72 -11.55 -1.78 3.14
N GLY A 73 -12.50 -2.37 3.86
CA GLY A 73 -12.97 -3.73 3.60
C GLY A 73 -13.55 -3.95 2.20
N GLU A 74 -14.08 -2.90 1.55
CA GLU A 74 -14.59 -2.98 0.19
C GLU A 74 -13.45 -3.04 -0.82
N LEU A 75 -12.39 -2.25 -0.61
CA LEU A 75 -11.21 -2.26 -1.47
C LEU A 75 -10.50 -3.61 -1.48
N TYR A 76 -10.45 -4.26 -0.31
CA TYR A 76 -9.76 -5.52 -0.06
C TYR A 76 -10.70 -6.74 -0.04
N ARG A 77 -11.95 -6.60 -0.51
CA ARG A 77 -12.95 -7.67 -0.51
C ARG A 77 -12.44 -8.96 -1.12
N GLU A 78 -11.75 -8.89 -2.25
CA GLU A 78 -11.20 -10.05 -2.97
C GLU A 78 -10.22 -10.84 -2.10
N ILE A 79 -9.30 -10.16 -1.41
CA ILE A 79 -8.34 -10.79 -0.47
C ILE A 79 -9.09 -11.47 0.68
N ILE A 80 -10.13 -10.82 1.20
CA ILE A 80 -10.93 -11.33 2.32
C ILE A 80 -11.72 -12.57 1.89
N GLU A 81 -12.33 -12.55 0.71
CA GLU A 81 -13.08 -13.68 0.14
C GLU A 81 -12.16 -14.88 -0.11
N ASP A 82 -11.01 -14.67 -0.74
CA ASP A 82 -10.02 -15.72 -1.01
C ASP A 82 -9.47 -16.37 0.27
N PHE A 83 -9.18 -15.55 1.28
CA PHE A 83 -8.75 -16.03 2.58
C PHE A 83 -9.86 -16.84 3.29
N ASN A 84 -11.11 -16.37 3.23
CA ASN A 84 -12.24 -17.09 3.83
C ASN A 84 -12.53 -18.43 3.11
N ALA A 85 -12.30 -18.49 1.80
CA ALA A 85 -12.53 -19.69 1.01
C ALA A 85 -11.42 -20.75 1.18
N SER A 86 -10.15 -20.32 1.19
CA SER A 86 -9.00 -21.23 1.14
C SER A 86 -8.20 -21.32 2.44
N GLY A 87 -8.42 -20.40 3.37
CA GLY A 87 -7.63 -20.28 4.60
C GLY A 87 -6.23 -19.71 4.41
N THR A 88 -5.86 -19.36 3.17
CA THR A 88 -4.54 -18.82 2.85
C THR A 88 -4.65 -17.70 1.84
N VAL A 89 -3.69 -16.77 1.85
CA VAL A 89 -3.67 -15.69 0.86
C VAL A 89 -2.25 -15.19 0.65
N SER A 90 -1.95 -14.79 -0.59
CA SER A 90 -0.69 -14.12 -0.94
C SER A 90 -0.98 -12.64 -1.17
N PHE A 91 -0.18 -11.74 -0.58
CA PHE A 91 -0.28 -10.30 -0.82
C PHE A 91 0.59 -9.82 -2.01
N THR A 92 1.09 -10.75 -2.81
CA THR A 92 1.85 -10.45 -4.03
C THR A 92 0.96 -10.58 -5.27
N GLY A 93 1.53 -10.36 -6.46
CA GLY A 93 0.79 -10.52 -7.73
C GLY A 93 -0.42 -9.59 -7.83
N ASP A 94 -1.59 -10.15 -8.11
CA ASP A 94 -2.82 -9.37 -8.30
C ASP A 94 -3.33 -8.71 -7.02
N HIS A 95 -3.27 -9.40 -5.88
CA HIS A 95 -3.59 -8.81 -4.58
C HIS A 95 -2.64 -7.65 -4.22
N GLY A 96 -1.36 -7.80 -4.57
CA GLY A 96 -0.37 -6.73 -4.40
C GLY A 96 -0.79 -5.43 -5.08
N LYS A 97 -1.44 -5.50 -6.25
CA LYS A 97 -1.91 -4.31 -6.99
C LYS A 97 -2.97 -3.53 -6.22
N LEU A 98 -3.74 -4.16 -5.34
CA LEU A 98 -4.77 -3.50 -4.54
C LEU A 98 -4.16 -2.48 -3.57
N PHE A 99 -3.05 -2.86 -2.92
CA PHE A 99 -2.30 -1.98 -2.01
C PHE A 99 -1.71 -0.78 -2.75
N TYR A 100 -1.04 -1.00 -3.88
CA TYR A 100 -0.50 0.10 -4.69
C TYR A 100 -1.60 0.98 -5.28
N ARG A 101 -2.78 0.42 -5.60
CA ARG A 101 -3.94 1.19 -6.07
C ARG A 101 -4.48 2.14 -5.00
N GLU A 102 -4.51 1.72 -3.73
CA GLU A 102 -4.87 2.59 -2.61
C GLU A 102 -3.91 3.78 -2.52
N LEU A 103 -2.61 3.51 -2.52
CA LEU A 103 -1.58 4.53 -2.44
C LEU A 103 -1.61 5.47 -3.65
N ASP A 104 -1.80 4.92 -4.86
CA ASP A 104 -1.91 5.71 -6.08
C ASP A 104 -3.08 6.69 -6.02
N ARG A 105 -4.25 6.27 -5.51
CA ARG A 105 -5.41 7.17 -5.37
C ARG A 105 -5.09 8.36 -4.47
N MET A 106 -4.33 8.15 -3.40
CA MET A 106 -3.91 9.24 -2.51
C MET A 106 -2.84 10.11 -3.16
N ILE A 107 -1.77 9.52 -3.70
CA ILE A 107 -0.64 10.25 -4.29
C ILE A 107 -1.10 11.08 -5.49
N LYS A 108 -1.98 10.55 -6.34
CA LYS A 108 -2.54 11.25 -7.52
C LYS A 108 -3.15 12.60 -7.19
N LYS A 109 -3.75 12.76 -6.00
CA LYS A 109 -4.32 14.04 -5.55
C LYS A 109 -3.29 15.17 -5.61
N TYR A 110 -2.04 14.86 -5.29
CA TYR A 110 -0.95 15.84 -5.23
C TYR A 110 -0.20 15.98 -6.56
N ILE A 111 -0.25 14.95 -7.40
CA ILE A 111 0.35 14.99 -8.74
C ILE A 111 -0.42 15.96 -9.63
N TYR A 112 -1.75 15.82 -9.70
CA TYR A 112 -2.61 16.60 -10.58
C TYR A 112 -3.29 17.79 -9.90
N ALA A 113 -3.03 18.03 -8.61
CA ALA A 113 -3.39 19.30 -7.99
C ALA A 113 -2.54 20.42 -8.60
N SER A 114 -3.24 21.31 -9.30
CA SER A 114 -2.77 22.59 -9.84
C SER A 114 -2.63 23.63 -8.75
#